data_AF-A0A6B3IEI2-F1
#
_entry.id   AF-A0A6B3IEI2-F1
#
_cell.length_a   1.000
_cell.length_b   1.000
_cell.length_c   1.000
_cell.angle_alpha   90.00
_cell.angle_beta   90.00
_cell.angle_gamma   90.00
#
_symmetry.space_group_name_H-M   'P 1'
#
loop_
_entity.id
_entity.type
_entity.pdbx_description
1 polymer ?
#
loop_
_entity_poly.entity_id
_entity_poly.type
_entity_poly.pdbx_seq_one_letter_code
_entity_poly.pdbx_strand_id
1 'polypeptide(L)' 'MAVRMYHLAVDAHDLPLLARFWSAVLDWQVLFEDEDEIVIGAHETALPGMCFLPVPERKTVKNR' A
#
# COMPACT_ATOMS: atom_id res chain seq x y z
N MET A 1 -2.51 -13.82 -24.00
CA MET A 1 -2.31 -12.56 -23.24
C MET A 1 -1.61 -12.91 -21.94
N ALA A 2 -0.51 -12.24 -21.60
CA ALA A 2 0.18 -12.44 -20.32
C ALA A 2 -0.33 -11.43 -19.28
N VAL A 3 -0.51 -11.86 -18.03
CA VAL A 3 -0.91 -11.01 -16.91
C VAL A 3 0.30 -10.74 -16.03
N ARG A 4 0.38 -9.53 -15.47
CA ARG A 4 1.40 -9.13 -14.49
C ARG A 4 0.74 -8.56 -13.25
N MET A 5 1.34 -8.77 -12.08
CA MET A 5 0.90 -8.14 -10.85
C MET A 5 1.27 -6.66 -10.88
N TYR A 6 0.27 -5.78 -10.74
CA TYR A 6 0.47 -4.32 -10.79
C TYR A 6 0.59 -3.75 -9.39
N HIS A 7 -0.49 -3.80 -8.59
CA HIS A 7 -0.51 -3.37 -7.19
C HIS A 7 -1.07 -4.47 -6.29
N LEU A 8 -0.60 -4.47 -5.04
CA LEU A 8 -1.30 -5.06 -3.91
C LEU A 8 -2.08 -3.93 -3.19
N ALA A 9 -3.40 -4.00 -3.23
CA ALA A 9 -4.27 -3.09 -2.48
C ALA A 9 -4.48 -3.61 -1.05
N VAL A 10 -4.36 -2.72 -0.07
CA VAL A 10 -4.44 -3.03 1.35
C VAL A 10 -5.36 -2.04 2.06
N ASP A 11 -6.44 -2.54 2.64
CA ASP A 11 -7.32 -1.74 3.48
C ASP A 11 -6.63 -1.39 4.81
N ALA A 12 -6.68 -0.11 5.18
CA ALA A 12 -5.94 0.46 6.28
C ALA A 12 -6.78 1.49 7.05
N HIS A 13 -6.64 1.51 8.38
CA HIS A 13 -7.19 2.60 9.21
C HIS A 13 -6.26 3.80 9.31
N ASP A 14 -4.94 3.55 9.29
CA ASP A 14 -3.90 4.56 9.38
C ASP A 14 -2.97 4.35 8.18
N LEU A 15 -3.34 4.99 7.06
CA LEU A 15 -2.63 4.91 5.79
C LEU A 15 -1.18 5.39 5.95
N PRO A 16 -0.90 6.59 6.53
CA PRO A 16 0.45 7.08 6.66
C PRO A 16 1.34 6.17 7.53
N LEU A 17 0.79 5.58 8.60
CA LEU A 17 1.56 4.65 9.44
C LEU A 17 1.97 3.39 8.67
N LEU A 18 1.04 2.75 7.97
CA LEU A 18 1.36 1.54 7.21
C LEU A 18 2.28 1.82 6.04
N ALA A 19 2.06 2.92 5.31
CA ALA A 19 2.93 3.33 4.22
C ALA A 19 4.37 3.54 4.71
N ARG A 20 4.57 4.31 5.79
CA ARG A 20 5.90 4.52 6.39
C ARG A 20 6.54 3.21 6.87
N PHE A 21 5.77 2.34 7.52
CA PHE A 21 6.26 1.05 7.98
C PHE A 21 6.77 0.20 6.81
N TRP A 22 5.94 0.02 5.77
CA TRP A 22 6.31 -0.82 4.63
C TRP A 22 7.40 -0.21 3.76
N SER A 23 7.41 1.11 3.58
CA SER A 23 8.51 1.81 2.92
C SER A 23 9.84 1.54 3.62
N ALA A 24 9.88 1.59 4.96
CA ALA A 24 11.10 1.29 5.71
C ALA A 24 11.49 -0.20 5.63
N VAL A 25 10.53 -1.12 5.65
CA VAL A 25 10.79 -2.57 5.57
C VAL A 25 11.33 -2.99 4.21
N LEU A 26 10.83 -2.38 3.13
CA LEU A 26 11.14 -2.79 1.75
C LEU A 26 12.17 -1.90 1.05
N ASP A 27 12.65 -0.87 1.73
CA ASP A 27 13.47 0.20 1.12
C ASP A 27 12.75 0.84 -0.07
N TRP A 28 11.46 1.12 0.11
CA TRP A 28 10.58 1.73 -0.88
C TRP A 28 10.30 3.19 -0.54
N GLN A 29 9.80 3.93 -1.54
CA GLN A 29 9.43 5.34 -1.40
C GLN A 29 7.92 5.51 -1.59
N VAL A 30 7.39 6.61 -1.04
CA VAL A 30 6.02 7.06 -1.33
C VAL A 30 6.00 7.63 -2.74
N LEU A 31 5.18 7.04 -3.60
CA LEU A 31 4.99 7.46 -5.00
C LEU A 31 3.80 8.40 -5.16
N PHE A 32 2.80 8.26 -4.29
CA PHE A 32 1.60 9.10 -4.26
C PHE A 32 1.01 9.12 -2.85
N GLU A 33 0.46 10.25 -2.41
CA GLU A 33 -0.17 10.42 -1.11
C GLU A 33 -1.28 11.47 -1.19
N ASP A 34 -2.50 11.06 -0.83
CA ASP A 34 -3.61 11.93 -0.52
C ASP A 34 -4.45 11.37 0.66
N GLU A 35 -5.65 11.93 0.88
CA GLU A 35 -6.55 11.51 1.96
C GLU A 35 -7.24 10.17 1.70
N ASP A 36 -7.35 9.77 0.44
CA ASP A 36 -8.11 8.60 -0.02
C ASP A 36 -7.20 7.42 -0.38
N GLU A 37 -5.91 7.64 -0.65
CA GLU A 37 -4.92 6.59 -0.87
C GLU A 37 -3.46 7.01 -0.65
N ILE A 38 -2.63 6.02 -0.31
CA ILE A 38 -1.17 6.17 -0.35
C ILE A 38 -0.56 5.02 -1.14
N VAL A 39 0.27 5.35 -2.12
CA VAL A 39 0.98 4.37 -2.96
C VAL A 39 2.47 4.39 -2.63
N ILE A 40 3.04 3.21 -2.40
CA ILE A 40 4.47 3.00 -2.23
C ILE A 40 5.03 2.02 -3.27
N GLY A 41 6.30 2.16 -3.61
CA GLY A 41 6.98 1.25 -4.53
C GLY A 41 8.48 1.50 -4.58
N ALA A 42 9.22 0.59 -5.23
CA ALA A 42 10.67 0.77 -5.42
C ALA A 42 10.99 1.98 -6.33
N HIS A 43 10.17 2.20 -7.36
CA HIS A 43 10.29 3.28 -8.33
C HIS A 43 8.94 3.50 -9.03
N GLU A 44 8.69 4.67 -9.61
CA GLU A 44 7.45 5.02 -10.32
C GLU A 44 7.05 4.03 -11.43
N THR A 45 8.02 3.33 -12.00
CA THR A 45 7.85 2.37 -13.10
C THR A 45 8.06 0.91 -12.68
N ALA A 46 8.44 0.67 -11.42
CA ALA A 46 8.65 -0.68 -10.90
C ALA A 46 7.34 -1.32 -10.48
N LEU A 47 7.22 -2.63 -10.70
CA LEU A 47 6.05 -3.41 -10.31
C LEU A 47 6.49 -4.64 -9.51
N PRO A 48 5.69 -5.08 -8.52
CA PRO A 48 4.45 -4.46 -8.06
C PRO A 48 4.70 -3.27 -7.09
N GLY A 49 3.71 -2.39 -6.99
CA GLY A 49 3.59 -1.41 -5.89
C GLY A 49 2.59 -1.86 -4.82
N MET A 50 2.49 -1.11 -3.73
CA MET A 50 1.44 -1.25 -2.72
C MET A 50 0.60 0.00 -2.63
N CYS A 51 -0.73 -0.17 -2.54
CA CYS A 51 -1.71 0.90 -2.41
C CYS A 51 -2.50 0.69 -1.11
N PHE A 52 -2.47 1.67 -0.21
CA PHE A 52 -3.21 1.66 1.05
C PHE A 52 -4.47 2.49 0.89
N LEU A 53 -5.62 1.93 1.26
CA LEU A 53 -6.95 2.54 1.10
C LEU A 53 -7.66 2.64 2.45
N PRO A 54 -8.43 3.70 2.73
CA PRO A 54 -9.13 3.87 4.00
C PRO A 54 -10.25 2.83 4.13
N VAL A 55 -10.31 2.19 5.30
CA VAL A 55 -11.46 1.36 5.70
C VAL A 55 -12.06 1.90 7.00
N PRO A 56 -13.38 2.18 7.06
CA PRO A 56 -14.00 2.70 8.27
C PRO A 56 -14.21 1.61 9.33
N GLU A 57 -14.46 0.37 8.92
CA GLU A 57 -14.76 -0.73 9.86
C GLU A 57 -13.52 -1.28 10.54
N ARG A 58 -13.54 -1.29 11.88
CA ARG A 58 -12.45 -1.90 12.65
C ARG A 58 -12.33 -3.38 12.34
N LYS A 59 -11.12 -3.82 12.01
CA LYS A 59 -10.82 -5.24 11.80
C LYS A 59 -11.14 -6.08 13.04
N THR A 60 -12.04 -7.07 12.87
CA THR A 60 -12.53 -7.94 13.97
C THR A 60 -11.87 -9.31 14.02
N VAL A 61 -11.11 -9.69 12.98
CA VAL A 61 -10.46 -11.00 12.84
C VAL A 61 -8.96 -10.87 12.58
N LYS A 62 -8.18 -11.91 12.89
CA LYS A 62 -6.73 -11.94 12.63
C LYS A 62 -6.43 -11.87 11.13
N ASN A 63 -5.27 -11.32 10.77
CA ASN A 63 -4.65 -11.61 9.46
C ASN A 63 -4.09 -13.03 9.57
N ARG A 64 -4.60 -13.97 8.76
CA ARG A 64 -4.12 -15.35 8.68
C ARG A 64 -3.81 -15.68 7.25
#